data_AF-A0A959Y4N4-F1
#
_entry.id   AF-A0A959Y4N4-F1
#
_cell.length_a   1.000
_cell.length_b   1.000
_cell.length_c   1.000
_cell.angle_alpha   90.00
_cell.angle_beta   90.00
_cell.angle_gamma   90.00
#
_symmetry.space_group_name_H-M   'P 1'
#
loop_
_entity.id
_entity.type
_entity.pdbx_description
1 polymer ?
#
loop_
_entity_poly.entity_id
_entity_poly.type
_entity_poly.pdbx_seq_one_letter_code
_entity_poly.pdbx_strand_id
1 'polypeptide(L)' 'MFEDITDKREGGIERTLELYRAKLQELFKHVSRTKEIRNSGGGIMYHLLMASQEPLAIRIADHIIKKYSGRK' A
#
# COMPACT_ATOMS: atom_id res chain seq x y z
N MET A 1 -30.01 -16.92 -8.82
CA MET A 1 -28.65 -17.38 -9.18
C MET A 1 -27.84 -16.10 -9.32
N PHE A 2 -27.04 -15.74 -8.31
CA PHE A 2 -26.19 -14.56 -8.43
C PHE A 2 -25.04 -14.95 -9.35
N GLU A 3 -25.01 -14.41 -10.55
CA GLU A 3 -23.86 -14.55 -11.43
C GLU A 3 -22.65 -13.97 -10.70
N ASP A 4 -21.65 -14.82 -10.48
CA ASP A 4 -20.35 -14.42 -9.97
C ASP A 4 -19.70 -13.57 -11.07
N ILE A 5 -19.96 -12.26 -11.07
CA ILE A 5 -19.28 -11.31 -11.94
C ILE A 5 -17.87 -11.13 -11.38
N THR A 6 -17.03 -12.15 -11.55
CA THR A 6 -15.58 -12.04 -11.39
C THR A 6 -14.99 -11.36 -12.62
N ASP A 7 -15.33 -10.08 -12.86
CA ASP A 7 -14.48 -9.19 -13.65
C ASP A 7 -13.29 -8.79 -12.76
N LYS A 8 -12.45 -9.78 -12.43
CA LYS A 8 -11.14 -9.55 -11.80
C LYS A 8 -10.23 -9.00 -12.89
N ARG A 9 -10.38 -7.71 -13.20
CA ARG A 9 -9.46 -7.02 -14.12
C ARG A 9 -8.04 -7.24 -13.62
N GLU A 10 -7.19 -7.73 -14.51
CA GLU A 10 -5.75 -7.82 -14.22
C GLU A 10 -5.24 -6.45 -13.76
N GLY A 11 -4.46 -6.43 -12.68
CA GLY A 11 -3.94 -5.19 -12.11
C GLY A 11 -4.95 -4.35 -11.29
N GLY A 12 -6.14 -4.87 -10.96
CA GLY A 12 -7.16 -4.12 -10.24
C GLY A 12 -6.71 -3.63 -8.85
N ILE A 13 -5.88 -4.41 -8.16
CA ILE A 13 -5.32 -4.03 -6.85
C ILE A 13 -4.33 -2.89 -7.03
N GLU A 14 -3.38 -3.03 -7.94
CA GLU A 14 -2.37 -2.02 -8.28
C GLU A 14 -3.04 -0.70 -8.67
N ARG A 15 -4.06 -0.77 -9.53
CA ARG A 15 -4.82 0.41 -9.95
C ARG A 15 -5.55 1.08 -8.79
N THR A 16 -6.15 0.30 -7.90
CA THR A 16 -6.84 0.83 -6.71
C THR A 16 -5.86 1.54 -5.78
N LEU A 17 -4.68 0.95 -5.58
CA LEU A 17 -3.62 1.53 -4.74
C LEU A 17 -3.05 2.82 -5.33
N GLU A 18 -2.88 2.89 -6.64
CA GLU A 18 -2.48 4.11 -7.34
C GLU A 18 -3.50 5.24 -7.16
N LEU A 19 -4.79 4.95 -7.40
CA LEU A 19 -5.86 5.92 -7.24
C LEU A 19 -5.97 6.41 -5.79
N TYR A 20 -5.88 5.50 -4.82
CA TYR A 20 -5.91 5.84 -3.41
C TYR A 20 -4.72 6.71 -3.01
N ARG A 21 -3.51 6.37 -3.48
CA ARG A 21 -2.31 7.17 -3.27
C ARG A 21 -2.45 8.56 -3.88
N ALA A 22 -2.97 8.68 -5.10
CA ALA A 22 -3.21 9.95 -5.76
C ALA A 22 -4.17 10.82 -4.94
N LYS A 23 -5.23 10.23 -4.38
CA LYS A 23 -6.15 10.95 -3.48
C LYS A 23 -5.50 11.43 -2.19
N LEU A 24 -4.61 10.64 -1.59
CA LEU A 24 -3.83 11.12 -0.45
C LEU A 24 -2.90 12.29 -0.81
N GLN A 25 -2.36 12.30 -2.02
CA GLN A 25 -1.48 13.39 -2.49
C GLN A 25 -2.22 14.72 -2.71
N GLU A 26 -3.55 14.70 -2.86
CA GLU A 26 -4.36 15.93 -2.89
C GLU A 26 -4.39 16.63 -1.52
N LEU A 27 -4.18 15.88 -0.42
CA LEU A 27 -4.28 16.39 0.96
C LEU A 27 -2.92 16.50 1.67
N PHE A 28 -1.96 15.65 1.32
CA PHE A 28 -0.66 15.55 1.99
C PHE A 28 0.49 15.80 1.03
N LYS A 29 1.44 16.65 1.42
CA LYS A 29 2.65 16.95 0.62
C LYS A 29 3.51 15.72 0.36
N HIS A 30 3.51 14.76 1.30
CA HIS A 30 4.35 13.58 1.21
C HIS A 30 3.49 12.33 1.39
N VAL A 31 3.50 11.47 0.38
CA VAL A 31 2.86 10.16 0.42
C VAL A 31 3.84 9.10 -0.07
N SER A 32 4.06 8.07 0.76
CA SER A 32 4.98 6.97 0.45
C SER A 32 4.53 6.18 -0.77
N ARG A 33 5.41 5.31 -1.28
CA ARG A 33 4.96 4.21 -2.13
C ARG A 33 4.22 3.18 -1.28
N THR A 34 3.31 2.44 -1.89
CA THR A 34 2.65 1.32 -1.23
C THR A 34 3.68 0.27 -0.84
N LYS A 35 3.57 -0.25 0.38
CA LYS A 35 4.39 -1.36 0.90
C LYS A 35 3.48 -2.51 1.26
N GLU A 36 3.89 -3.72 0.90
CA GLU A 36 3.18 -4.92 1.33
C GLU A 36 3.75 -5.42 2.65
N ILE A 37 2.86 -5.73 3.59
CA ILE A 37 3.19 -6.48 4.79
C ILE A 37 2.67 -7.90 4.57
N ARG A 38 3.55 -8.88 4.72
CA ARG A 38 3.27 -10.29 4.47
C ARG A 38 3.33 -11.08 5.78
N ASN A 39 2.52 -12.13 5.89
CA ASN A 39 2.59 -13.07 7.00
C ASN A 39 3.79 -14.03 6.84
N SER A 40 4.01 -14.90 7.83
CA SER A 40 5.09 -15.89 7.80
C SER A 40 4.97 -16.88 6.63
N GLY A 41 3.75 -17.11 6.12
CA GLY A 41 3.48 -17.93 4.93
C GLY A 41 3.61 -17.18 3.59
N GLY A 42 4.05 -15.91 3.60
CA GLY A 42 4.26 -15.10 2.39
C GLY A 42 3.00 -14.43 1.82
N GLY A 43 1.81 -14.68 2.39
CA GLY A 43 0.56 -14.04 1.98
C GLY A 43 0.52 -12.57 2.37
N ILE A 44 0.00 -11.71 1.48
CA ILE A 44 -0.15 -10.27 1.75
C ILE A 44 -1.26 -10.09 2.79
N MET A 45 -0.93 -9.46 3.93
CA MET A 45 -1.91 -9.06 4.94
C MET A 45 -2.36 -7.62 4.76
N TYR A 46 -1.44 -6.71 4.41
CA TYR A 46 -1.74 -5.29 4.31
C TYR A 46 -0.97 -4.60 3.17
N HIS A 47 -1.61 -3.60 2.56
CA HIS A 47 -0.99 -2.61 1.68
C HIS A 47 -0.88 -1.28 2.44
N LEU A 48 0.31 -0.95 2.91
CA LEU A 48 0.55 0.21 3.76
C LEU A 48 1.01 1.43 2.94
N LEU A 49 0.40 2.57 3.22
CA LEU A 49 0.75 3.89 2.69
C LEU A 49 0.91 4.84 3.88
N MET A 50 1.98 5.63 3.88
CA MET A 50 2.17 6.71 4.84
C MET A 50 1.90 8.04 4.14
N ALA A 51 1.06 8.88 4.72
CA ALA A 51 0.78 10.23 4.24
C ALA A 51 1.03 11.23 5.38
N SER A 52 1.76 12.31 5.08
CA SER A 52 2.11 13.32 6.06
C SER A 52 2.44 14.66 5.41
N GLN A 53 2.32 15.74 6.18
CA GLN A 53 2.89 17.04 5.81
C GLN A 53 4.40 17.11 6.06
N GLU A 54 4.94 16.20 6.87
CA GLU A 54 6.35 16.14 7.25
C GLU A 54 7.11 15.05 6.48
N PRO A 55 8.20 15.38 5.75
CA PRO A 55 8.95 14.41 4.96
C PRO A 55 9.65 13.35 5.83
N LEU A 56 9.99 13.69 7.08
CA LEU A 56 10.60 12.77 8.02
C LEU A 56 9.67 11.59 8.37
N ALA A 57 8.36 11.80 8.39
CA ALA A 57 7.38 10.76 8.68
C ALA A 57 7.45 9.61 7.66
N ILE A 58 7.71 9.93 6.38
CA ILE A 58 7.89 8.90 5.34
C ILE A 58 9.15 8.07 5.60
N ARG A 59 10.25 8.70 6.01
CA ARG A 59 11.51 8.01 6.32
C ARG A 59 11.37 7.09 7.55
N ILE A 60 10.64 7.53 8.57
CA ILE A 60 10.34 6.73 9.76
C ILE A 60 9.48 5.53 9.38
N ALA A 61 8.41 5.75 8.61
CA ALA A 61 7.55 4.67 8.14
C ALA A 61 8.35 3.63 7.33
N ASP A 62 9.16 4.07 6.36
CA ASP A 62 10.02 3.18 5.58
C ASP A 62 11.00 2.40 6.47
N HIS A 63 11.58 3.03 7.49
CA HIS A 63 12.49 2.37 8.43
C HIS A 63 11.77 1.28 9.25
N ILE A 64 10.59 1.57 9.79
CA ILE A 64 9.79 0.61 10.56
C ILE A 64 9.36 -0.54 9.66
N ILE A 65 8.76 -0.25 8.50
CA ILE A 65 8.24 -1.26 7.58
C ILE A 65 9.34 -2.18 7.07
N LYS A 66 10.54 -1.65 6.80
CA LYS A 66 11.69 -2.47 6.37
C LYS A 66 11.99 -3.63 7.33
N LYS A 67 11.76 -3.45 8.63
CA LYS A 67 11.94 -4.51 9.65
C LYS A 67 10.93 -5.66 9.47
N TYR A 68 9.75 -5.37 8.96
CA TYR A 68 8.62 -6.31 8.86
C TYR A 68 8.34 -6.79 7.43
N SER A 69 8.90 -6.15 6.40
CA SER A 69 8.67 -6.52 4.99
C SER A 69 9.44 -7.78 4.54
N GLY A 70 10.06 -8.53 5.45
CA GLY A 70 10.50 -9.90 5.18
C GLY A 70 11.60 -10.07 4.12
N ARG A 71 12.58 -9.16 4.00
CA ARG A 71 13.83 -9.50 3.31
C ARG A 71 14.81 -10.16 4.29
N LYS A 72 14.83 -11.48 4.29
CA LYS A 72 16.09 -12.24 4.40
C LYS A 72 16.57 -12.50 2.98
#